data_AF-A0A953QL37-F1
#
_entry.id   AF-A0A953QL37-F1
#
_cell.length_a   1.000
_cell.length_b   1.000
_cell.length_c   1.000
_cell.angle_alpha   90.00
_cell.angle_beta   90.00
_cell.angle_gamma   90.00
#
_symmetry.space_group_name_H-M   'P 1'
#
loop_
_entity.id
_entity.type
_entity.pdbx_description
1 polymer ?
#
loop_
_entity_poly.entity_id
_entity_poly.type
_entity_poly.pdbx_seq_one_letter_code
_entity_poly.pdbx_strand_id
1 'polypeptide(L)'
;MLRVKWSAVLWILAAGIAAGQPTLTTIQDVLYRADGTRFTGTMFIDYNSFEGGDTSAIATAHLTLPIVNGVLKIALVPTTTASAGAQYNITYNSGGRNQFTEIWAVPPTSLVLRVRDVRVSSGTIVGPPPVTTSVQISDVTGLVNQLAIRPQEGIGFTVGRAAVINSSGELDGATGNLSDCVRVDGSSGPCGSGSGGGGVSPLFSDGETPGGAVNGSNTVFTLLFAPSPQASLDLYRNGLLMKLGTDYTLNTNVITFITASTPQVGDLVVASYRYANPSNPLGSLAAGQVVCSSTGSNTTATTLTQLGSCTIPAGLLGVGDRIEVQFQYAHSGTSTGFTGEIHWGGTTVFSRSGGTSEAGLSGRITLGLISGSQGWDVESWGASTALAASLGSASEDITQNLTVSLRGQMSGSTTDAVNLRNFTVIRYPAQTNP
;
A
#
# COMPACT_ATOMS: atom_id res chain seq x y z
N MET A 1 88.45 -21.33 -63.03
CA MET A 1 87.80 -20.32 -63.92
C MET A 1 87.47 -19.10 -63.08
N LEU A 2 88.31 -18.08 -63.20
CA LEU A 2 87.94 -16.70 -63.59
C LEU A 2 87.06 -15.97 -62.54
N ARG A 3 87.67 -15.13 -61.68
CA ARG A 3 87.94 -13.68 -61.89
C ARG A 3 86.71 -12.86 -61.43
N VAL A 4 86.74 -11.76 -60.68
CA VAL A 4 87.79 -10.82 -60.22
C VAL A 4 87.07 -9.63 -59.51
N LYS A 5 87.83 -8.81 -58.75
CA LYS A 5 87.57 -7.41 -58.32
C LYS A 5 86.54 -7.17 -57.21
N TRP A 6 87.00 -6.71 -56.04
CA TRP A 6 87.21 -5.28 -55.69
C TRP A 6 85.90 -4.49 -55.70
N SER A 7 85.42 -4.09 -54.52
CA SER A 7 84.46 -3.00 -54.38
C SER A 7 84.68 -2.33 -53.03
N ALA A 8 85.31 -1.16 -53.10
CA ALA A 8 85.35 -0.19 -52.04
C ALA A 8 84.12 0.72 -52.18
N VAL A 9 83.46 0.97 -51.04
CA VAL A 9 82.80 2.23 -50.64
C VAL A 9 81.58 2.69 -51.44
N LEU A 10 80.43 2.78 -50.74
CA LEU A 10 79.64 4.03 -50.73
C LEU A 10 78.79 4.13 -49.45
N TRP A 11 79.08 5.15 -48.65
CA TRP A 11 78.23 5.63 -47.56
C TRP A 11 76.99 6.32 -48.13
N ILE A 12 75.80 5.91 -47.71
CA ILE A 12 74.57 6.70 -47.79
C ILE A 12 73.89 6.66 -46.42
N LEU A 13 73.72 7.84 -45.82
CA LEU A 13 72.92 8.06 -44.63
C LEU A 13 71.48 7.56 -44.85
N ALA A 14 71.01 6.68 -43.98
CA ALA A 14 69.60 6.51 -43.70
C ALA A 14 69.39 6.68 -42.19
N ALA A 15 68.99 7.88 -41.80
CA ALA A 15 68.36 8.13 -40.51
C ALA A 15 67.00 7.41 -40.52
N GLY A 16 67.01 6.12 -40.17
CA GLY A 16 65.83 5.30 -39.97
C GLY A 16 65.31 5.50 -38.56
N ILE A 17 64.35 6.42 -38.44
CA ILE A 17 63.34 6.52 -37.39
C ILE A 17 62.97 5.14 -36.83
N ALA A 18 63.38 4.86 -35.59
CA ALA A 18 62.90 3.75 -34.79
C ALA A 18 61.45 4.06 -34.34
N ALA A 19 60.49 3.93 -35.25
CA ALA A 19 59.07 4.00 -34.94
C ALA A 19 58.59 2.59 -34.57
N GLY A 20 58.29 2.39 -33.28
CA GLY A 20 57.72 1.12 -32.81
C GLY A 20 57.76 0.88 -31.31
N GLN A 21 58.42 1.74 -30.52
CA GLN A 21 58.34 1.66 -29.06
C GLN A 21 57.17 2.51 -28.55
N PRO A 22 56.37 2.00 -27.60
CA PRO A 22 55.32 2.78 -26.95
C PRO A 22 55.88 4.07 -26.34
N THR A 23 55.10 5.13 -26.41
CA THR A 23 55.44 6.38 -25.71
C THR A 23 55.42 6.15 -24.19
N LEU A 24 56.43 6.65 -23.49
CA LEU A 24 56.56 6.51 -22.03
C LEU A 24 56.53 7.88 -21.35
N THR A 25 55.84 7.96 -20.21
CA THR A 25 55.87 9.10 -19.29
C THR A 25 56.74 8.77 -18.09
N THR A 26 57.65 9.68 -17.75
CA THR A 26 58.58 9.49 -16.61
C THR A 26 57.95 9.99 -15.33
N ILE A 27 57.88 9.13 -14.31
CA ILE A 27 57.55 9.48 -12.93
C ILE A 27 58.82 9.46 -12.09
N GLN A 28 59.12 10.57 -11.42
CA GLN A 28 60.28 10.69 -10.53
C GLN A 28 59.90 11.47 -9.27
N ASP A 29 60.20 10.93 -8.10
CA ASP A 29 59.92 11.59 -6.81
C ASP A 29 60.89 11.14 -5.71
N VAL A 30 60.81 11.80 -4.54
CA VAL A 30 61.49 11.40 -3.31
C VAL A 30 60.46 11.07 -2.23
N LEU A 31 60.43 9.81 -1.83
CA LEU A 31 59.49 9.30 -0.83
C LEU A 31 60.09 9.35 0.57
N TYR A 32 59.26 9.77 1.52
CA TYR A 32 59.60 9.92 2.93
C TYR A 32 58.65 9.08 3.80
N ARG A 33 59.13 8.65 4.97
CA ARG A 33 58.33 8.09 6.05
C ARG A 33 57.70 9.23 6.87
N ALA A 34 56.71 8.90 7.69
CA ALA A 34 56.02 9.88 8.54
C ALA A 34 56.94 10.58 9.55
N ASP A 35 58.07 9.95 9.91
CA ASP A 35 59.11 10.53 10.77
C ASP A 35 60.08 11.49 10.03
N GLY A 36 59.84 11.73 8.74
CA GLY A 36 60.67 12.59 7.89
C GLY A 36 61.93 11.94 7.32
N THR A 37 62.23 10.68 7.67
CA THR A 37 63.35 9.93 7.06
C THR A 37 62.99 9.46 5.65
N ARG A 38 64.00 9.18 4.82
CA ARG A 38 63.76 8.72 3.45
C ARG A 38 63.31 7.25 3.42
N PHE A 39 62.32 6.95 2.59
CA PHE A 39 61.81 5.59 2.43
C PHE A 39 62.83 4.71 1.69
N THR A 40 63.10 3.51 2.20
CA THR A 40 63.90 2.48 1.51
C THR A 40 63.12 1.17 1.50
N GLY A 41 62.94 0.59 0.32
CA GLY A 41 62.09 -0.58 0.11
C GLY A 41 62.04 -0.99 -1.36
N THR A 42 61.01 -1.73 -1.72
CA THR A 42 60.76 -2.20 -3.10
C THR A 42 59.33 -1.85 -3.48
N MET A 43 59.15 -1.35 -4.70
CA MET A 43 57.86 -1.07 -5.31
C MET A 43 57.56 -2.16 -6.35
N PHE A 44 56.40 -2.77 -6.21
CA PHE A 44 55.86 -3.76 -7.13
C PHE A 44 54.73 -3.13 -7.93
N ILE A 45 54.68 -3.40 -9.23
CA ILE A 45 53.75 -2.77 -10.16
C ILE A 45 53.08 -3.86 -10.99
N ASP A 46 51.79 -4.00 -10.82
CA ASP A 46 50.94 -4.99 -11.49
C ASP A 46 49.95 -4.31 -12.42
N TYR A 47 49.80 -4.83 -13.64
CA TYR A 47 48.81 -4.35 -14.60
C TYR A 47 48.36 -5.48 -15.54
N ASN A 48 47.09 -5.44 -15.94
CA ASN A 48 46.55 -6.29 -17.00
C ASN A 48 46.94 -5.73 -18.37
N SER A 49 46.83 -6.55 -19.42
CA SER A 49 47.06 -6.11 -20.79
C SER A 49 46.07 -5.01 -21.20
N PHE A 50 46.56 -4.00 -21.91
CA PHE A 50 45.74 -2.91 -22.44
C PHE A 50 46.33 -2.39 -23.77
N GLU A 51 45.55 -1.63 -24.53
CA GLU A 51 46.02 -0.95 -25.73
C GLU A 51 46.37 0.50 -25.38
N GLY A 52 47.62 0.91 -25.60
CA GLY A 52 48.09 2.28 -25.35
C GLY A 52 47.41 3.30 -26.27
N GLY A 53 47.46 4.58 -25.91
CA GLY A 53 46.85 5.65 -26.74
C GLY A 53 47.50 5.82 -28.12
N ASP A 54 48.68 5.24 -28.33
CA ASP A 54 49.38 5.13 -29.61
C ASP A 54 49.09 3.81 -30.34
N THR A 55 48.04 3.08 -29.93
CA THR A 55 47.62 1.74 -30.43
C THR A 55 48.60 0.60 -30.14
N SER A 56 49.59 0.83 -29.26
CA SER A 56 50.52 -0.21 -28.87
C SER A 56 49.87 -1.26 -27.96
N ALA A 57 50.06 -2.54 -28.26
CA ALA A 57 49.58 -3.63 -27.41
C ALA A 57 50.52 -3.82 -26.21
N ILE A 58 50.05 -3.51 -25.01
CA ILE A 58 50.79 -3.67 -23.76
C ILE A 58 50.36 -4.98 -23.11
N ALA A 59 51.26 -5.96 -23.01
CA ALA A 59 50.98 -7.25 -22.39
C ALA A 59 51.00 -7.15 -20.86
N THR A 60 50.17 -7.96 -20.18
CA THR A 60 50.18 -8.10 -18.71
C THR A 60 51.58 -8.44 -18.21
N ALA A 61 52.08 -7.70 -17.21
CA ALA A 61 53.35 -8.01 -16.57
C ALA A 61 53.39 -7.48 -15.13
N HIS A 62 54.42 -7.93 -14.41
CA HIS A 62 54.76 -7.47 -13.07
C HIS A 62 56.14 -6.82 -13.11
N LEU A 63 56.26 -5.56 -12.68
CA LEU A 63 57.53 -4.85 -12.59
C LEU A 63 57.94 -4.68 -11.13
N THR A 64 59.24 -4.79 -10.87
CA THR A 64 59.83 -4.60 -9.55
C THR A 64 60.88 -3.51 -9.60
N LEU A 65 60.71 -2.47 -8.79
CA LEU A 65 61.59 -1.31 -8.70
C LEU A 65 62.12 -1.15 -7.27
N PRO A 66 63.44 -1.28 -7.03
CA PRO A 66 64.02 -0.93 -5.74
C PRO A 66 63.97 0.59 -5.52
N ILE A 67 63.57 1.01 -4.32
CA ILE A 67 63.60 2.40 -3.87
C ILE A 67 64.66 2.50 -2.78
N VAL A 68 65.74 3.21 -3.08
CA VAL A 68 66.88 3.40 -2.18
C VAL A 68 66.99 4.86 -1.82
N ASN A 69 67.05 5.15 -0.52
CA ASN A 69 67.21 6.52 0.00
C ASN A 69 66.13 7.48 -0.55
N GLY A 70 64.88 7.01 -0.60
CA GLY A 70 63.68 7.73 -1.02
C GLY A 70 63.52 7.88 -2.53
N VAL A 71 64.53 7.61 -3.35
CA VAL A 71 64.50 7.95 -4.78
C VAL A 71 63.66 6.95 -5.56
N LEU A 72 62.61 7.45 -6.21
CA LEU A 72 61.79 6.71 -7.16
C LEU A 72 61.97 7.32 -8.55
N LYS A 73 62.26 6.49 -9.55
CA LYS A 73 62.26 6.88 -10.97
C LYS A 73 61.83 5.71 -11.84
N ILE A 74 60.77 5.91 -12.63
CA ILE A 74 60.27 4.91 -13.58
C ILE A 74 59.63 5.58 -14.79
N ALA A 75 59.61 4.92 -15.94
CA ALA A 75 58.91 5.36 -17.12
C ALA A 75 57.84 4.32 -17.49
N LEU A 76 56.58 4.74 -17.61
CA LEU A 76 55.44 3.87 -17.86
C LEU A 76 54.63 4.38 -19.06
N VAL A 77 53.97 3.46 -19.77
CA VAL A 77 53.07 3.83 -20.88
C VAL A 77 51.88 4.58 -20.29
N PRO A 78 51.46 5.72 -20.89
CA PRO A 78 50.28 6.45 -20.45
C PRO A 78 49.02 5.60 -20.46
N THR A 79 48.23 5.68 -19.39
CA THR A 79 46.98 4.92 -19.24
C THR A 79 45.73 5.79 -19.37
N THR A 80 45.82 7.12 -19.21
CA THR A 80 44.63 7.99 -19.30
C THR A 80 44.10 8.16 -20.73
N THR A 81 44.91 7.84 -21.74
CA THR A 81 44.54 7.82 -23.16
C THR A 81 44.50 6.41 -23.75
N ALA A 82 44.67 5.38 -22.91
CA ALA A 82 44.64 3.98 -23.30
C ALA A 82 43.21 3.41 -23.31
N SER A 83 43.07 2.15 -23.71
CA SER A 83 41.80 1.41 -23.64
C SER A 83 41.19 1.43 -22.24
N ALA A 84 39.86 1.39 -22.16
CA ALA A 84 39.13 1.42 -20.89
C ALA A 84 39.64 0.37 -19.89
N GLY A 85 39.86 0.79 -18.64
CA GLY A 85 40.38 -0.07 -17.57
C GLY A 85 41.90 -0.15 -17.46
N ALA A 86 42.66 0.56 -18.31
CA ALA A 86 44.11 0.66 -18.18
C ALA A 86 44.52 1.41 -16.89
N GLN A 87 45.24 0.75 -16.00
CA GLN A 87 45.79 1.32 -14.77
C GLN A 87 46.97 0.49 -14.25
N TYR A 88 47.80 1.08 -13.40
CA TYR A 88 48.85 0.37 -12.68
C TYR A 88 48.49 0.23 -11.21
N ASN A 89 48.56 -0.99 -10.67
CA ASN A 89 48.37 -1.26 -9.25
C ASN A 89 49.76 -1.36 -8.59
N ILE A 90 50.03 -0.49 -7.64
CA ILE A 90 51.32 -0.36 -6.98
C ILE A 90 51.24 -0.96 -5.58
N THR A 91 52.23 -1.75 -5.20
CA THR A 91 52.44 -2.20 -3.83
C THR A 91 53.83 -1.78 -3.34
N TYR A 92 53.90 -1.04 -2.24
CA TYR A 92 55.17 -0.68 -1.60
C TYR A 92 55.49 -1.66 -0.48
N ASN A 93 56.66 -2.26 -0.52
CA ASN A 93 57.17 -3.18 0.49
C ASN A 93 58.45 -2.63 1.13
N SER A 94 58.59 -2.78 2.44
CA SER A 94 59.82 -2.45 3.16
C SER A 94 60.01 -3.45 4.30
N GLY A 95 61.24 -3.95 4.48
CA GLY A 95 61.54 -4.95 5.52
C GLY A 95 60.74 -6.25 5.39
N GLY A 96 60.33 -6.64 4.18
CA GLY A 96 59.57 -7.86 3.90
C GLY A 96 58.06 -7.76 4.16
N ARG A 97 57.54 -6.58 4.53
CA ARG A 97 56.10 -6.35 4.73
C ARG A 97 55.55 -5.33 3.74
N ASN A 98 54.36 -5.62 3.20
CA ASN A 98 53.60 -4.67 2.41
C ASN A 98 53.16 -3.52 3.31
N GLN A 99 53.53 -2.30 2.93
CA GLN A 99 53.30 -1.08 3.69
C GLN A 99 51.95 -0.48 3.30
N PHE A 100 51.74 -0.25 2.00
CA PHE A 100 50.51 0.29 1.42
C PHE A 100 50.46 0.01 -0.09
N THR A 101 49.26 0.15 -0.66
CA THR A 101 48.97 -0.04 -2.08
C THR A 101 48.33 1.19 -2.69
N GLU A 102 48.53 1.40 -4.00
CA GLU A 102 48.02 2.56 -4.74
C GLU A 102 47.58 2.16 -6.13
N ILE A 103 46.73 2.98 -6.75
CA ILE A 103 46.40 2.85 -8.16
C ILE A 103 46.93 4.10 -8.86
N TRP A 104 47.64 3.91 -9.96
CA TRP A 104 48.19 4.99 -10.77
C TRP A 104 47.52 5.05 -12.14
N ALA A 105 47.09 6.24 -12.53
CA ALA A 105 46.70 6.59 -13.89
C ALA A 105 47.73 7.57 -14.44
N VAL A 106 48.41 7.21 -15.53
CA VAL A 106 49.56 7.97 -16.05
C VAL A 106 49.11 8.79 -17.27
N PRO A 107 49.13 10.13 -17.22
CA PRO A 107 48.84 10.97 -18.38
C PRO A 107 49.99 11.00 -19.39
N PRO A 108 49.74 11.17 -20.70
CA PRO A 108 50.81 11.34 -21.68
C PRO A 108 51.46 12.72 -21.51
N THR A 109 52.74 12.75 -21.16
CA THR A 109 53.52 13.99 -21.11
C THR A 109 55.02 13.76 -21.29
N SER A 110 55.71 14.77 -21.80
CA SER A 110 57.18 14.81 -21.86
C SER A 110 57.81 15.42 -20.60
N LEU A 111 57.00 16.01 -19.71
CA LEU A 111 57.44 16.51 -18.41
C LEU A 111 57.57 15.36 -17.42
N VAL A 112 58.53 15.47 -16.50
CA VAL A 112 58.69 14.49 -15.42
C VAL A 112 57.59 14.72 -14.38
N LEU A 113 56.75 13.71 -14.19
CA LEU A 113 55.66 13.72 -13.20
C LEU A 113 56.15 13.30 -11.82
N ARG A 114 55.51 13.81 -10.77
CA ARG A 114 55.67 13.32 -9.41
C ARG A 114 54.65 12.25 -9.11
N VAL A 115 54.88 11.51 -8.03
CA VAL A 115 54.00 10.41 -7.63
C VAL A 115 52.58 10.91 -7.32
N ARG A 116 52.45 12.13 -6.79
CA ARG A 116 51.14 12.78 -6.55
C ARG A 116 50.32 13.01 -7.83
N ASP A 117 50.98 13.15 -8.98
CA ASP A 117 50.35 13.55 -10.24
C ASP A 117 49.73 12.33 -10.96
N VAL A 118 50.11 11.12 -10.56
CA VAL A 118 49.62 9.86 -11.15
C VAL A 118 48.75 9.05 -10.20
N ARG A 119 48.79 9.33 -8.88
CA ARG A 119 47.97 8.62 -7.88
C ARG A 119 46.48 8.91 -8.05
N VAL A 120 45.69 7.85 -8.12
CA VAL A 120 44.24 7.92 -8.03
C VAL A 120 43.84 7.69 -6.56
N SER A 121 43.03 8.58 -6.00
CA SER A 121 42.46 8.38 -4.66
C SER A 121 41.47 7.22 -4.68
N SER A 122 41.47 6.39 -3.63
CA SER A 122 40.48 5.31 -3.48
C SER A 122 39.08 5.94 -3.42
N GLY A 123 38.31 5.78 -4.50
CA GLY A 123 37.00 6.40 -4.67
C GLY A 123 36.77 7.06 -6.03
N THR A 124 37.78 7.12 -6.92
CA THR A 124 37.64 7.75 -8.25
C THR A 124 37.78 6.73 -9.38
N ILE A 125 36.70 6.54 -10.14
CA ILE A 125 36.66 5.72 -11.35
C ILE A 125 37.40 6.48 -12.47
N VAL A 126 38.26 5.81 -13.24
CA VAL A 126 38.98 6.38 -14.38
C VAL A 126 37.99 6.65 -15.54
N GLY A 127 37.83 7.93 -15.87
CA GLY A 127 36.92 8.57 -16.84
C GLY A 127 37.02 10.10 -16.66
N PRO A 128 36.43 10.97 -17.51
CA PRO A 128 36.59 12.43 -17.40
C PRO A 128 36.27 12.92 -15.97
N PRO A 129 36.96 13.97 -15.49
CA PRO A 129 37.16 14.25 -14.07
C PRO A 129 35.85 14.32 -13.28
N PRO A 130 35.78 13.81 -12.03
CA PRO A 130 34.68 14.15 -11.16
C PRO A 130 34.73 15.65 -10.89
N VAL A 131 33.63 16.32 -11.18
CA VAL A 131 33.45 17.74 -10.90
C VAL A 131 33.57 17.94 -9.39
N THR A 132 34.69 18.53 -8.93
CA THR A 132 34.93 18.84 -7.51
C THR A 132 34.35 20.18 -7.07
N THR A 133 33.70 20.91 -7.98
CA THR A 133 32.81 22.01 -7.65
C THR A 133 31.39 21.47 -7.50
N SER A 134 30.66 21.88 -6.47
CA SER A 134 29.22 21.57 -6.39
C SER A 134 28.54 22.08 -7.66
N VAL A 135 28.10 21.16 -8.51
CA VAL A 135 27.32 21.47 -9.71
C VAL A 135 25.99 22.06 -9.24
N GLN A 136 25.66 23.29 -9.65
CA GLN A 136 24.35 23.84 -9.31
C GLN A 136 23.28 23.07 -10.07
N ILE A 137 22.07 22.98 -9.50
CA ILE A 137 20.96 22.29 -10.16
C ILE A 137 20.68 22.86 -11.56
N SER A 138 20.90 24.17 -11.74
CA SER A 138 20.79 24.87 -13.03
C SER A 138 21.82 24.44 -14.07
N ASP A 139 22.98 23.95 -13.64
CA ASP A 139 24.10 23.60 -14.52
C ASP A 139 23.89 22.23 -15.18
N VAL A 140 22.93 21.45 -14.69
CA VAL A 140 22.53 20.17 -15.27
C VAL A 140 21.27 20.37 -16.10
N THR A 141 21.43 20.36 -17.43
CA THR A 141 20.34 20.48 -18.38
C THR A 141 19.19 19.52 -18.05
N GLY A 142 18.00 20.08 -17.81
CA GLY A 142 16.79 19.32 -17.51
C GLY A 142 16.62 18.88 -16.05
N LEU A 143 17.63 19.03 -15.18
CA LEU A 143 17.53 18.60 -13.79
C LEU A 143 16.49 19.41 -12.99
N VAL A 144 16.40 20.73 -13.22
CA VAL A 144 15.36 21.58 -12.60
C VAL A 144 13.97 21.03 -12.92
N ASN A 145 13.71 20.70 -14.19
CA ASN A 145 12.42 20.14 -14.62
C ASN A 145 12.19 18.74 -14.04
N GLN A 146 13.24 17.92 -13.95
CA GLN A 146 13.16 16.58 -13.35
C GLN A 146 12.95 16.62 -11.83
N LEU A 147 13.43 17.67 -11.13
CA LEU A 147 13.16 17.87 -9.71
C LEU A 147 11.76 18.45 -9.48
N ALA A 148 11.27 19.29 -10.39
CA ALA A 148 9.92 19.86 -10.32
C ALA A 148 8.80 18.82 -10.46
N ILE A 149 9.06 17.67 -11.09
CA ILE A 149 8.09 16.56 -11.21
C ILE A 149 8.16 15.56 -10.05
N ARG A 150 9.09 15.73 -9.10
CA ARG A 150 9.15 14.85 -7.92
C ARG A 150 8.06 15.26 -6.92
N PRO A 151 7.45 14.29 -6.20
CA PRO A 151 6.56 14.60 -5.09
C PRO A 151 7.29 15.50 -4.07
N GLN A 152 6.65 16.60 -3.69
CA GLN A 152 7.18 17.52 -2.66
C GLN A 152 6.67 17.14 -1.27
N GLU A 153 7.35 17.56 -0.23
CA GLU A 153 6.86 17.43 1.14
C GLU A 153 5.72 18.43 1.36
N GLY A 154 4.58 17.94 1.82
CA GLY A 154 3.47 18.78 2.23
C GLY A 154 3.64 19.26 3.67
N ILE A 155 2.74 20.15 4.10
CA ILE A 155 2.76 20.73 5.45
C ILE A 155 2.59 19.66 6.55
N GLY A 156 1.97 18.52 6.22
CA GLY A 156 1.74 17.40 7.12
C GLY A 156 2.90 16.40 7.18
N PHE A 157 4.02 16.63 6.48
CA PHE A 157 5.17 15.73 6.50
C PHE A 157 5.72 15.57 7.93
N THR A 158 5.66 14.34 8.45
CA THR A 158 6.07 14.05 9.83
C THR A 158 6.85 12.74 9.88
N VAL A 159 8.07 12.77 10.43
CA VAL A 159 8.91 11.60 10.60
C VAL A 159 8.27 10.60 11.57
N GLY A 160 8.36 9.30 11.26
CA GLY A 160 7.78 8.23 12.08
C GLY A 160 6.30 7.97 11.83
N ARG A 161 5.73 8.56 10.76
CA ARG A 161 4.40 8.25 10.22
C ARG A 161 4.52 7.52 8.89
N ALA A 162 3.46 6.81 8.50
CA ALA A 162 3.31 6.30 7.14
C ALA A 162 3.13 7.47 6.16
N ALA A 163 3.75 7.41 4.98
CA ALA A 163 3.62 8.44 3.96
C ALA A 163 2.30 8.29 3.18
N VAL A 164 1.60 9.40 2.97
CA VAL A 164 0.36 9.48 2.17
C VAL A 164 0.44 10.66 1.20
N ILE A 165 -0.28 10.59 0.09
CA ILE A 165 -0.35 11.67 -0.90
C ILE A 165 -1.55 12.56 -0.57
N ASN A 166 -1.34 13.85 -0.33
CA ASN A 166 -2.41 14.78 0.00
C ASN A 166 -3.19 15.24 -1.25
N SER A 167 -4.23 16.06 -1.06
CA SER A 167 -5.07 16.57 -2.16
C SER A 167 -4.32 17.42 -3.19
N SER A 168 -3.16 17.96 -2.82
CA SER A 168 -2.28 18.75 -3.68
C SER A 168 -1.21 17.90 -4.39
N GLY A 169 -1.17 16.59 -4.14
CA GLY A 169 -0.17 15.68 -4.71
C GLY A 169 1.16 15.62 -3.95
N GLU A 170 1.23 16.21 -2.76
CA GLU A 170 2.43 16.25 -1.92
C GLU A 170 2.46 15.07 -0.93
N LEU A 171 3.64 14.74 -0.42
CA LEU A 171 3.86 13.71 0.60
C LEU A 171 3.59 14.28 1.99
N ASP A 172 2.62 13.72 2.69
CA ASP A 172 2.30 14.01 4.08
C ASP A 172 2.44 12.74 4.95
N GLY A 173 2.46 12.92 6.28
CA GLY A 173 2.31 11.82 7.23
C GLY A 173 0.83 11.50 7.46
N ALA A 174 0.47 10.21 7.46
CA ALA A 174 -0.87 9.75 7.81
C ALA A 174 -1.29 10.28 9.20
N THR A 175 -2.48 10.85 9.30
CA THR A 175 -3.03 11.44 10.53
C THR A 175 -3.74 10.37 11.37
N GLY A 176 -3.45 10.30 12.67
CA GLY A 176 -4.02 9.31 13.58
C GLY A 176 -3.09 8.91 14.73
N ASN A 177 -3.47 7.88 15.47
CA ASN A 177 -2.64 7.27 16.52
C ASN A 177 -1.53 6.40 15.91
N LEU A 178 -0.46 6.16 16.68
CA LEU A 178 0.64 5.28 16.25
C LEU A 178 0.21 3.81 16.06
N SER A 179 -0.94 3.41 16.60
CA SER A 179 -1.52 2.07 16.49
C SER A 179 -2.54 1.92 15.37
N ASP A 180 -2.79 2.97 14.59
CA ASP A 180 -3.81 2.98 13.54
C ASP A 180 -3.31 2.34 12.25
N CYS A 181 -4.22 1.68 11.53
CA CYS A 181 -4.00 1.16 10.19
C CYS A 181 -4.32 2.24 9.15
N VAL A 182 -3.51 2.29 8.09
CA VAL A 182 -3.69 3.21 6.95
C VAL A 182 -4.54 2.55 5.87
N ARG A 183 -5.51 3.28 5.33
CA ARG A 183 -6.40 2.87 4.24
C ARG A 183 -5.82 3.27 2.89
N VAL A 184 -6.35 2.68 1.81
CA VAL A 184 -5.92 2.96 0.43
C VAL A 184 -6.12 4.42 0.03
N ASP A 185 -7.10 5.11 0.63
CA ASP A 185 -7.38 6.52 0.40
C ASP A 185 -6.48 7.47 1.23
N GLY A 186 -5.52 6.94 1.99
CA GLY A 186 -4.60 7.72 2.83
C GLY A 186 -5.14 8.10 4.21
N SER A 187 -6.41 7.81 4.52
CA SER A 187 -6.94 7.98 5.88
C SER A 187 -6.42 6.89 6.83
N SER A 188 -6.43 7.13 8.14
CA SER A 188 -6.09 6.11 9.13
C SER A 188 -7.16 5.93 10.20
N GLY A 189 -7.16 4.76 10.84
CA GLY A 189 -8.02 4.44 11.99
C GLY A 189 -7.71 3.05 12.57
N PRO A 190 -8.44 2.60 13.61
CA PRO A 190 -8.11 1.35 14.31
C PRO A 190 -8.01 0.13 13.40
N CYS A 191 -6.91 -0.60 13.52
CA CYS A 191 -6.68 -1.86 12.80
C CYS A 191 -7.77 -2.90 13.12
N GLY A 192 -8.41 -3.46 12.09
CA GLY A 192 -9.47 -4.46 12.25
C GLY A 192 -10.90 -3.91 12.19
N SER A 193 -11.08 -2.59 12.04
CA SER A 193 -12.34 -2.03 11.57
C SER A 193 -12.42 -2.15 10.04
N GLY A 194 -12.67 -3.37 9.56
CA GLY A 194 -12.95 -3.63 8.16
C GLY A 194 -13.99 -2.63 7.64
N SER A 195 -13.59 -1.91 6.59
CA SER A 195 -14.40 -1.03 5.74
C SER A 195 -15.92 -1.27 5.77
N GLY A 196 -16.69 -0.20 6.02
CA GLY A 196 -18.07 -0.08 5.54
C GLY A 196 -19.14 -0.76 6.38
N GLY A 197 -19.49 -0.16 7.51
CA GLY A 197 -20.70 -0.49 8.26
C GLY A 197 -20.48 -0.24 9.74
N GLY A 198 -21.43 0.41 10.42
CA GLY A 198 -21.50 0.51 11.88
C GLY A 198 -21.77 -0.85 12.52
N GLY A 199 -20.87 -1.81 12.26
CA GLY A 199 -20.89 -3.16 12.81
C GLY A 199 -20.14 -3.17 14.12
N VAL A 200 -20.88 -3.48 15.17
CA VAL A 200 -20.38 -3.78 16.50
C VAL A 200 -19.56 -5.07 16.47
N SER A 201 -18.25 -4.96 16.31
CA SER A 201 -17.37 -6.13 16.48
C SER A 201 -17.48 -6.59 17.94
N PRO A 202 -17.88 -7.85 18.21
CA PRO A 202 -17.92 -8.37 19.57
C PRO A 202 -16.51 -8.31 20.17
N LEU A 203 -16.42 -7.91 21.45
CA LEU A 203 -15.20 -8.09 22.22
C LEU A 203 -15.16 -9.53 22.73
N PHE A 204 -13.97 -10.02 23.05
CA PHE A 204 -13.74 -11.39 23.50
C PHE A 204 -13.06 -11.37 24.86
N SER A 205 -13.58 -12.17 25.79
CA SER A 205 -12.90 -12.54 27.03
C SER A 205 -12.42 -13.98 26.84
N ASP A 206 -11.11 -14.20 26.86
CA ASP A 206 -10.50 -15.51 26.65
C ASP A 206 -9.83 -15.99 27.93
N GLY A 207 -10.22 -17.18 28.41
CA GLY A 207 -9.54 -17.81 29.55
C GLY A 207 -9.75 -17.10 30.89
N GLU A 208 -10.87 -16.39 31.05
CA GLU A 208 -11.21 -15.71 32.30
C GLU A 208 -11.41 -16.71 33.44
N THR A 209 -10.93 -16.39 34.64
CA THR A 209 -11.29 -17.11 35.87
C THR A 209 -12.44 -16.37 36.54
N PRO A 210 -13.66 -16.93 36.58
CA PRO A 210 -14.81 -16.28 37.20
C PRO A 210 -14.56 -15.98 38.69
N GLY A 211 -15.03 -14.82 39.15
CA GLY A 211 -14.95 -14.42 40.55
C GLY A 211 -15.86 -15.29 41.44
N GLY A 212 -15.29 -15.88 42.49
CA GLY A 212 -16.01 -16.73 43.43
C GLY A 212 -15.06 -17.74 44.07
N ALA A 213 -15.28 -18.09 45.34
CA ALA A 213 -14.44 -19.07 46.02
C ALA A 213 -14.79 -20.49 45.53
N VAL A 214 -13.81 -21.26 45.08
CA VAL A 214 -13.97 -22.68 44.77
C VAL A 214 -13.77 -23.49 46.05
N ASN A 215 -14.81 -23.56 46.88
CA ASN A 215 -14.75 -24.16 48.23
C ASN A 215 -15.60 -25.43 48.40
N GLY A 216 -16.10 -26.02 47.30
CA GLY A 216 -16.97 -27.21 47.32
C GLY A 216 -18.43 -26.97 47.71
N SER A 217 -18.77 -25.77 48.20
CA SER A 217 -20.15 -25.39 48.55
C SER A 217 -20.67 -24.19 47.76
N ASN A 218 -19.79 -23.32 47.24
CA ASN A 218 -20.18 -22.15 46.48
C ASN A 218 -20.65 -22.55 45.08
N THR A 219 -21.89 -22.21 44.75
CA THR A 219 -22.47 -22.45 43.42
C THR A 219 -22.48 -21.22 42.54
N VAL A 220 -22.17 -20.04 43.08
CA VAL A 220 -22.32 -18.75 42.38
C VAL A 220 -20.96 -18.17 42.04
N PHE A 221 -20.78 -17.85 40.76
CA PHE A 221 -19.56 -17.27 40.21
C PHE A 221 -19.91 -16.10 39.29
N THR A 222 -19.05 -15.08 39.22
CA THR A 222 -19.32 -13.84 38.50
C THR A 222 -18.25 -13.59 37.44
N LEU A 223 -18.69 -13.36 36.21
CA LEU A 223 -17.85 -12.90 35.11
C LEU A 223 -17.66 -11.38 35.16
N LEU A 224 -16.56 -10.89 34.59
CA LEU A 224 -16.27 -9.46 34.50
C LEU A 224 -17.30 -8.74 33.61
N PHE A 225 -17.70 -9.35 32.50
CA PHE A 225 -18.73 -8.83 31.59
C PHE A 225 -19.84 -9.84 31.34
N ALA A 226 -21.02 -9.35 30.94
CA ALA A 226 -22.13 -10.22 30.56
C ALA A 226 -21.91 -10.79 29.15
N PRO A 227 -21.97 -12.12 28.95
CA PRO A 227 -21.88 -12.72 27.63
C PRO A 227 -23.00 -12.24 26.68
N SER A 228 -22.63 -11.84 25.47
CA SER A 228 -23.53 -11.37 24.42
C SER A 228 -23.10 -11.91 23.04
N PRO A 229 -23.89 -12.81 22.41
CA PRO A 229 -25.10 -13.43 22.95
C PRO A 229 -24.80 -14.33 24.17
N GLN A 230 -25.80 -14.59 25.02
CA GLN A 230 -25.63 -15.43 26.22
C GLN A 230 -25.03 -16.80 25.91
N ALA A 231 -25.45 -17.40 24.79
CA ALA A 231 -24.97 -18.69 24.29
C ALA A 231 -23.50 -18.66 23.80
N SER A 232 -22.82 -17.52 23.84
CA SER A 232 -21.39 -17.42 23.52
C SER A 232 -20.48 -17.87 24.66
N LEU A 233 -21.02 -18.11 25.85
CA LEU A 233 -20.23 -18.57 26.98
C LEU A 233 -19.85 -20.06 26.83
N ASP A 234 -18.55 -20.31 26.69
CA ASP A 234 -17.94 -21.60 26.92
C ASP A 234 -17.35 -21.62 28.34
N LEU A 235 -17.94 -22.42 29.22
CA LEU A 235 -17.51 -22.59 30.61
C LEU A 235 -16.83 -23.94 30.78
N TYR A 236 -15.62 -23.95 31.34
CA TYR A 236 -14.82 -25.15 31.56
C TYR A 236 -14.58 -25.38 33.05
N ARG A 237 -14.75 -26.62 33.50
CA ARG A 237 -14.28 -27.09 34.82
C ARG A 237 -13.20 -28.14 34.61
N ASN A 238 -11.97 -27.88 35.03
CA ASN A 238 -10.80 -28.73 34.77
C ASN A 238 -10.63 -29.12 33.29
N GLY A 239 -10.96 -28.21 32.38
CA GLY A 239 -10.91 -28.43 30.93
C GLY A 239 -12.12 -29.16 30.34
N LEU A 240 -13.09 -29.61 31.16
CA LEU A 240 -14.35 -30.16 30.66
C LEU A 240 -15.35 -29.04 30.38
N LEU A 241 -15.87 -28.99 29.15
CA LEU A 241 -16.93 -28.05 28.78
C LEU A 241 -18.24 -28.39 29.52
N MET A 242 -18.75 -27.41 30.25
CA MET A 242 -20.00 -27.46 31.00
C MET A 242 -21.15 -26.96 30.10
N LYS A 243 -22.33 -27.57 30.20
CA LYS A 243 -23.49 -27.23 29.36
C LYS A 243 -24.45 -26.27 30.07
N LEU A 244 -24.80 -25.17 29.40
CA LEU A 244 -25.85 -24.25 29.84
C LEU A 244 -27.19 -24.98 30.00
N GLY A 245 -27.89 -24.74 31.11
CA GLY A 245 -29.16 -25.37 31.49
C GLY A 245 -29.04 -26.78 32.09
N THR A 246 -27.89 -27.45 31.95
CA THR A 246 -27.65 -28.80 32.51
C THR A 246 -26.66 -28.78 33.67
N ASP A 247 -25.55 -28.07 33.51
CA ASP A 247 -24.49 -27.98 34.52
C ASP A 247 -24.52 -26.65 35.27
N TYR A 248 -24.99 -25.59 34.59
CA TYR A 248 -25.10 -24.26 35.16
C TYR A 248 -26.22 -23.47 34.48
N THR A 249 -26.70 -22.43 35.14
CA THR A 249 -27.52 -21.37 34.56
C THR A 249 -26.71 -20.08 34.50
N LEU A 250 -26.97 -19.23 33.51
CA LEU A 250 -26.37 -17.91 33.38
C LEU A 250 -27.47 -16.85 33.47
N ASN A 251 -27.26 -15.83 34.30
CA ASN A 251 -28.08 -14.63 34.32
C ASN A 251 -27.13 -13.43 34.31
N THR A 252 -27.27 -12.55 33.32
CA THR A 252 -26.30 -11.48 33.03
C THR A 252 -24.85 -11.99 33.01
N ASN A 253 -24.03 -11.62 34.00
CA ASN A 253 -22.66 -12.07 34.19
C ASN A 253 -22.51 -13.08 35.34
N VAL A 254 -23.61 -13.55 35.93
CA VAL A 254 -23.61 -14.48 37.07
C VAL A 254 -23.89 -15.91 36.60
N ILE A 255 -22.91 -16.77 36.80
CA ILE A 255 -22.98 -18.22 36.62
C ILE A 255 -23.48 -18.83 37.93
N THR A 256 -24.49 -19.69 37.85
CA THR A 256 -24.95 -20.51 38.98
C THR A 256 -24.84 -21.98 38.59
N PHE A 257 -23.89 -22.70 39.17
CA PHE A 257 -23.79 -24.15 38.99
C PHE A 257 -24.98 -24.86 39.62
N ILE A 258 -25.46 -25.90 38.93
CA ILE A 258 -26.41 -26.85 39.51
C ILE A 258 -25.66 -27.71 40.54
N THR A 259 -26.33 -28.16 41.59
CA THR A 259 -25.71 -28.82 42.76
C THR A 259 -24.76 -29.96 42.40
N ALA A 260 -25.12 -30.81 41.43
CA ALA A 260 -24.28 -31.95 41.00
C ALA A 260 -22.98 -31.52 40.29
N SER A 261 -22.96 -30.30 39.74
CA SER A 261 -21.83 -29.75 38.97
C SER A 261 -21.03 -28.70 39.76
N THR A 262 -21.33 -28.51 41.05
CA THR A 262 -20.63 -27.57 41.95
C THR A 262 -19.11 -27.82 41.95
N PRO A 263 -18.29 -26.82 41.62
CA PRO A 263 -16.82 -26.94 41.68
C PRO A 263 -16.31 -27.31 43.07
N GLN A 264 -15.49 -28.35 43.15
CA GLN A 264 -14.88 -28.86 44.38
C GLN A 264 -13.57 -28.14 44.69
N VAL A 265 -13.14 -28.17 45.96
CA VAL A 265 -11.85 -27.58 46.38
C VAL A 265 -10.72 -28.12 45.50
N GLY A 266 -10.01 -27.23 44.81
CA GLY A 266 -8.93 -27.57 43.87
C GLY A 266 -9.34 -27.61 42.39
N ASP A 267 -10.63 -27.53 42.07
CA ASP A 267 -11.09 -27.39 40.68
C ASP A 267 -10.72 -26.02 40.09
N LEU A 268 -10.45 -26.02 38.79
CA LEU A 268 -10.25 -24.82 37.97
C LEU A 268 -11.52 -24.52 37.18
N VAL A 269 -12.04 -23.31 37.31
CA VAL A 269 -13.16 -22.81 36.51
C VAL A 269 -12.63 -21.73 35.57
N VAL A 270 -12.85 -21.92 34.27
CA VAL A 270 -12.36 -21.02 33.21
C VAL A 270 -13.49 -20.72 32.24
N ALA A 271 -13.62 -19.48 31.79
CA ALA A 271 -14.65 -19.03 30.88
C ALA A 271 -14.04 -18.32 29.66
N SER A 272 -14.59 -18.60 28.48
CA SER A 272 -14.36 -17.79 27.29
C SER A 272 -15.71 -17.36 26.70
N TYR A 273 -15.84 -16.09 26.32
CA TYR A 273 -17.12 -15.56 25.82
C TYR A 273 -16.96 -14.28 25.02
N ARG A 274 -17.98 -13.98 24.21
CA ARG A 274 -18.12 -12.68 23.54
C ARG A 274 -18.91 -11.73 24.44
N TYR A 275 -18.56 -10.45 24.45
CA TYR A 275 -19.29 -9.43 25.19
C TYR A 275 -19.38 -8.12 24.41
N ALA A 276 -20.40 -7.33 24.75
CA ALA A 276 -20.60 -6.00 24.15
C ALA A 276 -19.60 -5.01 24.75
N ASN A 277 -19.15 -4.04 23.95
CA ASN A 277 -18.26 -2.99 24.44
C ASN A 277 -18.95 -2.18 25.57
N PRO A 278 -18.45 -2.18 26.82
CA PRO A 278 -19.08 -1.48 27.95
C PRO A 278 -19.10 0.05 27.76
N SER A 279 -18.25 0.58 26.89
CA SER A 279 -18.23 2.00 26.51
C SER A 279 -19.21 2.34 25.37
N ASN A 280 -19.88 1.33 24.79
CA ASN A 280 -20.94 1.50 23.80
C ASN A 280 -22.17 0.67 24.23
N PRO A 281 -23.01 1.18 25.15
CA PRO A 281 -24.17 0.46 25.67
C PRO A 281 -25.25 0.15 24.62
N LEU A 282 -25.20 0.82 23.46
CA LEU A 282 -26.05 0.52 22.30
C LEU A 282 -25.42 -0.50 21.34
N GLY A 283 -24.21 -0.96 21.64
CA GLY A 283 -23.37 -1.79 20.78
C GLY A 283 -23.80 -3.26 20.65
N SER A 284 -24.91 -3.67 21.26
CA SER A 284 -25.55 -4.96 20.98
C SER A 284 -26.81 -4.81 20.10
N LEU A 285 -27.21 -3.58 19.79
CA LEU A 285 -28.35 -3.29 18.92
C LEU A 285 -27.90 -3.38 17.46
N ALA A 286 -28.60 -4.19 16.67
CA ALA A 286 -28.37 -4.29 15.24
C ALA A 286 -28.60 -2.94 14.52
N ALA A 287 -27.54 -2.31 14.01
CA ALA A 287 -27.66 -1.06 13.26
C ALA A 287 -28.51 -1.23 11.99
N GLY A 288 -29.06 -0.13 11.47
CA GLY A 288 -29.65 -0.10 10.14
C GLY A 288 -28.62 -0.47 9.07
N GLN A 289 -28.98 -1.41 8.20
CA GLN A 289 -28.12 -1.97 7.16
C GLN A 289 -28.55 -1.43 5.80
N VAL A 290 -27.67 -0.73 5.10
CA VAL A 290 -27.92 -0.34 3.71
C VAL A 290 -27.76 -1.58 2.83
N VAL A 291 -28.86 -2.09 2.28
CA VAL A 291 -28.86 -3.25 1.38
C VAL A 291 -28.40 -2.84 -0.01
N CYS A 292 -28.95 -1.74 -0.53
CA CYS A 292 -28.58 -1.16 -1.82
C CYS A 292 -28.62 0.36 -1.73
N SER A 293 -27.70 1.03 -2.42
CA SER A 293 -27.73 2.48 -2.61
C SER A 293 -27.06 2.78 -3.96
N SER A 294 -27.85 3.16 -4.96
CA SER A 294 -27.35 3.31 -6.32
C SER A 294 -28.17 4.31 -7.13
N THR A 295 -27.56 4.81 -8.21
CA THR A 295 -28.29 5.52 -9.26
C THR A 295 -29.08 4.54 -10.13
N GLY A 296 -30.04 5.04 -10.90
CA GLY A 296 -30.81 4.25 -11.84
C GLY A 296 -30.57 4.64 -13.30
N SER A 297 -31.30 3.97 -14.19
CA SER A 297 -31.35 4.22 -15.63
C SER A 297 -32.49 5.17 -15.99
N ASN A 298 -32.62 5.48 -17.28
CA ASN A 298 -33.71 6.26 -17.84
C ASN A 298 -34.41 5.52 -18.96
N THR A 299 -35.60 5.99 -19.32
CA THR A 299 -36.40 5.44 -20.41
C THR A 299 -37.27 6.51 -21.05
N THR A 300 -37.53 6.36 -22.34
CA THR A 300 -38.56 7.11 -23.09
C THR A 300 -39.76 6.22 -23.44
N ALA A 301 -39.73 4.95 -23.02
CA ALA A 301 -40.74 3.96 -23.37
C ALA A 301 -42.09 4.26 -22.75
N THR A 302 -43.17 3.93 -23.46
CA THR A 302 -44.55 4.02 -22.99
C THR A 302 -45.05 2.78 -22.25
N THR A 303 -44.14 1.83 -22.00
CA THR A 303 -44.39 0.62 -21.22
C THR A 303 -43.49 0.63 -20.00
N LEU A 304 -43.95 0.06 -18.89
CA LEU A 304 -43.16 0.00 -17.64
C LEU A 304 -41.86 -0.75 -17.88
N THR A 305 -40.75 -0.01 -17.79
CA THR A 305 -39.39 -0.54 -17.92
C THR A 305 -38.67 -0.46 -16.58
N GLN A 306 -37.82 -1.45 -16.28
CA GLN A 306 -37.02 -1.43 -15.06
C GLN A 306 -35.87 -0.43 -15.18
N LEU A 307 -35.82 0.51 -14.23
CA LEU A 307 -34.81 1.56 -14.16
C LEU A 307 -33.79 1.30 -13.04
N GLY A 308 -34.16 0.50 -12.03
CA GLY A 308 -33.28 0.08 -10.96
C GLY A 308 -33.83 -1.15 -10.23
N SER A 309 -32.97 -1.84 -9.50
CA SER A 309 -33.35 -2.98 -8.69
C SER A 309 -32.43 -3.19 -7.50
N CYS A 310 -32.99 -3.65 -6.38
CA CYS A 310 -32.24 -4.15 -5.23
C CYS A 310 -32.68 -5.58 -4.94
N THR A 311 -31.77 -6.55 -5.02
CA THR A 311 -32.09 -7.94 -4.63
C THR A 311 -31.61 -8.18 -3.21
N ILE A 312 -32.55 -8.52 -2.33
CA ILE A 312 -32.32 -8.95 -0.97
C ILE A 312 -32.09 -10.46 -0.99
N PRO A 313 -30.91 -10.96 -0.56
CA PRO A 313 -30.64 -12.39 -0.55
C PRO A 313 -31.53 -13.16 0.42
N ALA A 314 -31.82 -14.42 0.07
CA ALA A 314 -32.48 -15.38 0.95
C ALA A 314 -31.78 -15.47 2.31
N GLY A 315 -32.57 -15.58 3.38
CA GLY A 315 -32.08 -15.68 4.76
C GLY A 315 -31.63 -14.35 5.40
N LEU A 316 -31.63 -13.24 4.66
CA LEU A 316 -31.32 -11.92 5.25
C LEU A 316 -32.50 -11.36 6.05
N LEU A 317 -33.74 -11.58 5.59
CA LEU A 317 -34.94 -11.05 6.20
C LEU A 317 -35.46 -11.97 7.31
N GLY A 318 -35.92 -11.36 8.40
CA GLY A 318 -36.57 -12.01 9.52
C GLY A 318 -37.90 -11.35 9.89
N VAL A 319 -38.73 -12.08 10.62
CA VAL A 319 -39.95 -11.54 11.22
C VAL A 319 -39.59 -10.44 12.21
N GLY A 320 -40.26 -9.30 12.12
CA GLY A 320 -40.02 -8.11 12.94
C GLY A 320 -39.09 -7.09 12.29
N ASP A 321 -38.40 -7.43 11.20
CA ASP A 321 -37.58 -6.47 10.47
C ASP A 321 -38.46 -5.37 9.85
N ARG A 322 -37.87 -4.20 9.65
CA ARG A 322 -38.48 -3.11 8.89
C ARG A 322 -37.59 -2.74 7.71
N ILE A 323 -38.17 -2.62 6.53
CA ILE A 323 -37.48 -2.16 5.33
C ILE A 323 -37.92 -0.75 5.01
N GLU A 324 -36.98 0.05 4.54
CA GLU A 324 -37.22 1.38 4.02
C GLU A 324 -36.64 1.51 2.62
N VAL A 325 -37.44 2.03 1.70
CA VAL A 325 -37.02 2.35 0.34
C VAL A 325 -37.18 3.84 0.12
N GLN A 326 -36.07 4.54 -0.07
CA GLN A 326 -36.07 5.93 -0.51
C GLN A 326 -35.78 5.98 -2.00
N PHE A 327 -36.48 6.83 -2.75
CA PHE A 327 -36.33 6.90 -4.20
C PHE A 327 -36.57 8.32 -4.73
N GLN A 328 -35.93 8.63 -5.86
CA GLN A 328 -36.17 9.86 -6.59
C GLN A 328 -36.20 9.62 -8.11
N TYR A 329 -37.35 9.89 -8.72
CA TYR A 329 -37.51 10.00 -10.17
C TYR A 329 -37.38 11.46 -10.61
N ALA A 330 -36.81 11.68 -11.79
CA ALA A 330 -36.75 12.98 -12.45
C ALA A 330 -37.27 12.87 -13.88
N HIS A 331 -37.96 13.91 -14.32
CA HIS A 331 -38.52 14.03 -15.65
C HIS A 331 -37.69 15.00 -16.49
N SER A 332 -37.20 14.53 -17.63
CA SER A 332 -36.45 15.33 -18.59
C SER A 332 -37.36 15.60 -19.79
N GLY A 333 -37.94 16.80 -19.84
CA GLY A 333 -38.88 17.19 -20.89
C GLY A 333 -40.17 17.76 -20.33
N THR A 334 -41.08 18.17 -21.22
CA THR A 334 -42.37 18.81 -20.83
C THR A 334 -43.54 18.45 -21.74
N SER A 335 -43.35 17.49 -22.65
CA SER A 335 -44.30 17.14 -23.70
C SER A 335 -45.36 16.16 -23.21
N THR A 336 -44.98 15.20 -22.37
CA THR A 336 -45.85 14.14 -21.83
C THR A 336 -45.64 13.96 -20.33
N GLY A 337 -46.64 13.41 -19.63
CA GLY A 337 -46.44 12.97 -18.25
C GLY A 337 -45.58 11.70 -18.17
N PHE A 338 -45.28 11.26 -16.96
CA PHE A 338 -44.57 10.01 -16.69
C PHE A 338 -45.21 9.29 -15.51
N THR A 339 -44.89 8.00 -15.33
CA THR A 339 -45.28 7.21 -14.16
C THR A 339 -44.05 6.54 -13.57
N GLY A 340 -43.87 6.69 -12.25
CA GLY A 340 -42.92 5.90 -11.47
C GLY A 340 -43.66 4.80 -10.71
N GLU A 341 -43.11 3.60 -10.70
CA GLU A 341 -43.71 2.43 -10.04
C GLU A 341 -42.64 1.61 -9.30
N ILE A 342 -42.95 1.11 -8.11
CA ILE A 342 -42.04 0.29 -7.30
C ILE A 342 -42.75 -0.98 -6.86
N HIS A 343 -42.06 -2.10 -7.05
CA HIS A 343 -42.53 -3.44 -6.69
C HIS A 343 -41.69 -4.00 -5.55
N TRP A 344 -42.35 -4.64 -4.60
CA TRP A 344 -41.77 -5.50 -3.58
C TRP A 344 -42.08 -6.94 -3.98
N GLY A 345 -41.10 -7.64 -4.56
CA GLY A 345 -41.36 -8.93 -5.21
C GLY A 345 -42.36 -8.79 -6.35
N GLY A 346 -43.47 -9.51 -6.29
CA GLY A 346 -44.57 -9.39 -7.25
C GLY A 346 -45.58 -8.27 -6.93
N THR A 347 -45.50 -7.66 -5.76
CA THR A 347 -46.51 -6.70 -5.27
C THR A 347 -46.14 -5.25 -5.59
N THR A 348 -47.02 -4.51 -6.26
CA THR A 348 -46.86 -3.06 -6.45
C THR A 348 -47.11 -2.32 -5.13
N VAL A 349 -46.07 -1.65 -4.60
CA VAL A 349 -46.13 -0.89 -3.34
C VAL A 349 -46.16 0.62 -3.54
N PHE A 350 -45.91 1.08 -4.76
CA PHE A 350 -46.04 2.48 -5.16
C PHE A 350 -46.29 2.55 -6.66
N SER A 351 -47.25 3.36 -7.09
CA SER A 351 -47.44 3.74 -8.49
C SER A 351 -48.02 5.15 -8.53
N ARG A 352 -47.33 6.08 -9.20
CA ARG A 352 -47.77 7.47 -9.26
C ARG A 352 -47.33 8.15 -10.55
N SER A 353 -48.27 8.86 -11.16
CA SER A 353 -48.01 9.66 -12.36
C SER A 353 -47.71 11.12 -12.03
N GLY A 354 -46.72 11.69 -12.71
CA GLY A 354 -46.45 13.12 -12.77
C GLY A 354 -47.02 13.73 -14.06
N GLY A 355 -47.52 14.95 -13.96
CA GLY A 355 -48.00 15.71 -15.13
C GLY A 355 -46.84 16.14 -16.05
N THR A 356 -47.18 16.78 -17.18
CA THR A 356 -46.19 17.22 -18.18
C THR A 356 -45.17 18.22 -17.63
N SER A 357 -45.57 19.08 -16.69
CA SER A 357 -44.68 20.07 -16.05
C SER A 357 -44.05 19.60 -14.74
N GLU A 358 -44.27 18.34 -14.34
CA GLU A 358 -43.67 17.81 -13.12
C GLU A 358 -42.19 17.53 -13.36
N ALA A 359 -41.32 18.07 -12.50
CA ALA A 359 -39.87 17.92 -12.62
C ALA A 359 -39.38 16.58 -12.06
N GLY A 360 -40.14 15.96 -11.15
CA GLY A 360 -39.80 14.67 -10.58
C GLY A 360 -40.76 14.21 -9.49
N LEU A 361 -40.54 12.99 -9.00
CA LEU A 361 -41.24 12.42 -7.86
C LEU A 361 -40.20 11.89 -6.87
N SER A 362 -40.38 12.20 -5.60
CA SER A 362 -39.58 11.65 -4.50
C SER A 362 -40.51 10.93 -3.53
N GLY A 363 -39.99 9.93 -2.82
CA GLY A 363 -40.79 9.27 -1.80
C GLY A 363 -40.01 8.30 -0.92
N ARG A 364 -40.72 7.82 0.09
CA ARG A 364 -40.26 6.82 1.04
C ARG A 364 -41.35 5.76 1.20
N ILE A 365 -40.97 4.50 1.05
CA ILE A 365 -41.81 3.33 1.35
C ILE A 365 -41.23 2.70 2.61
N THR A 366 -42.10 2.30 3.53
CA THR A 366 -41.73 1.47 4.66
C THR A 366 -42.49 0.16 4.63
N LEU A 367 -41.82 -0.95 4.93
CA LEU A 367 -42.43 -2.27 5.02
C LEU A 367 -42.10 -2.90 6.37
N GLY A 368 -43.13 -3.32 7.13
CA GLY A 368 -42.96 -4.12 8.34
C GLY A 368 -43.17 -5.59 8.05
N LEU A 369 -42.19 -6.43 8.37
CA LEU A 369 -42.25 -7.87 8.11
C LEU A 369 -42.90 -8.59 9.29
N ILE A 370 -44.05 -9.21 9.05
CA ILE A 370 -44.70 -10.12 10.00
C ILE A 370 -44.75 -11.53 9.40
N SER A 371 -45.06 -12.53 10.22
CA SER A 371 -45.17 -13.91 9.73
C SER A 371 -46.24 -14.01 8.62
N GLY A 372 -45.82 -14.30 7.39
CA GLY A 372 -46.71 -14.52 6.24
C GLY A 372 -47.31 -13.27 5.61
N SER A 373 -46.94 -12.06 6.02
CA SER A 373 -47.43 -10.80 5.43
C SER A 373 -46.43 -9.66 5.64
N GLN A 374 -46.44 -8.67 4.76
CA GLN A 374 -45.68 -7.43 4.90
C GLN A 374 -46.64 -6.26 4.80
N GLY A 375 -46.88 -5.55 5.91
CA GLY A 375 -47.62 -4.30 5.86
C GLY A 375 -46.72 -3.21 5.32
N TRP A 376 -47.20 -2.40 4.37
CA TRP A 376 -46.42 -1.29 3.82
C TRP A 376 -47.17 0.03 3.89
N ASP A 377 -46.41 1.10 4.04
CA ASP A 377 -46.84 2.49 3.95
C ASP A 377 -45.91 3.22 2.97
N VAL A 378 -46.44 4.19 2.24
CA VAL A 378 -45.64 5.02 1.33
C VAL A 378 -46.10 6.46 1.40
N GLU A 379 -45.14 7.37 1.37
CA GLU A 379 -45.33 8.80 1.17
C GLU A 379 -44.54 9.25 -0.06
N SER A 380 -45.14 10.13 -0.86
CA SER A 380 -44.47 10.69 -2.03
C SER A 380 -44.93 12.10 -2.34
N TRP A 381 -44.09 12.86 -3.03
CA TRP A 381 -44.35 14.24 -3.43
C TRP A 381 -43.57 14.56 -4.72
N GLY A 382 -44.01 15.59 -5.43
CA GLY A 382 -43.30 16.16 -6.58
C GLY A 382 -42.97 17.63 -6.35
N ALA A 383 -42.43 18.28 -7.37
CA ALA A 383 -42.22 19.73 -7.34
C ALA A 383 -43.56 20.50 -7.45
N SER A 384 -44.51 19.96 -8.22
CA SER A 384 -45.88 20.50 -8.34
C SER A 384 -46.93 19.55 -7.78
N THR A 385 -46.63 18.25 -7.74
CA THR A 385 -47.52 17.22 -7.25
C THR A 385 -47.53 17.21 -5.72
N ALA A 386 -48.71 17.38 -5.11
CA ALA A 386 -48.87 17.43 -3.66
C ALA A 386 -48.40 16.16 -2.94
N LEU A 387 -48.13 16.24 -1.63
CA LEU A 387 -47.91 15.06 -0.80
C LEU A 387 -49.09 14.09 -0.91
N ALA A 388 -48.81 12.81 -1.11
CA ALA A 388 -49.81 11.75 -1.01
C ALA A 388 -49.21 10.57 -0.25
N ALA A 389 -50.08 9.88 0.49
CA ALA A 389 -49.72 8.69 1.23
C ALA A 389 -50.69 7.54 0.91
N SER A 390 -50.20 6.31 0.97
CA SER A 390 -51.03 5.11 0.92
C SER A 390 -50.44 4.02 1.81
N LEU A 391 -51.28 3.03 2.12
CA LEU A 391 -50.90 1.86 2.89
C LEU A 391 -51.51 0.61 2.26
N GLY A 392 -50.88 -0.53 2.47
CA GLY A 392 -51.34 -1.80 1.96
C GLY A 392 -50.63 -2.98 2.58
N SER A 393 -50.76 -4.13 1.94
CA SER A 393 -50.08 -5.36 2.33
C SER A 393 -49.48 -6.05 1.11
N ALA A 394 -48.42 -6.82 1.35
CA ALA A 394 -47.82 -7.76 0.42
C ALA A 394 -47.71 -9.13 1.10
N SER A 395 -47.56 -10.20 0.31
CA SER A 395 -47.50 -11.57 0.80
C SER A 395 -46.34 -12.33 0.15
N GLU A 396 -45.18 -11.68 0.08
CA GLU A 396 -43.96 -12.26 -0.48
C GLU A 396 -43.32 -13.24 0.50
N ASP A 397 -42.66 -14.29 -0.02
CA ASP A 397 -41.91 -15.23 0.79
C ASP A 397 -40.54 -14.64 1.19
N ILE A 398 -40.44 -14.16 2.43
CA ILE A 398 -39.24 -13.52 2.96
C ILE A 398 -38.07 -14.49 3.19
N THR A 399 -38.28 -15.80 3.03
CA THR A 399 -37.21 -16.81 3.13
C THR A 399 -36.43 -16.95 1.82
N GLN A 400 -36.98 -16.45 0.71
CA GLN A 400 -36.39 -16.51 -0.63
C GLN A 400 -35.69 -15.20 -0.99
N ASN A 401 -34.99 -15.20 -2.14
CA ASN A 401 -34.51 -13.96 -2.73
C ASN A 401 -35.69 -13.05 -3.06
N LEU A 402 -35.60 -11.80 -2.63
CA LEU A 402 -36.68 -10.83 -2.79
C LEU A 402 -36.16 -9.56 -3.42
N THR A 403 -36.79 -9.15 -4.53
CA THR A 403 -36.32 -8.00 -5.32
C THR A 403 -37.24 -6.80 -5.15
N VAL A 404 -36.64 -5.66 -4.82
CA VAL A 404 -37.27 -4.35 -4.96
C VAL A 404 -36.98 -3.85 -6.38
N SER A 405 -38.00 -3.76 -7.23
CA SER A 405 -37.86 -3.28 -8.60
C SER A 405 -38.42 -1.87 -8.73
N LEU A 406 -37.62 -0.95 -9.28
CA LEU A 406 -38.00 0.43 -9.56
C LEU A 406 -38.19 0.59 -11.07
N ARG A 407 -39.38 1.00 -11.48
CA ARG A 407 -39.81 1.04 -12.88
C ARG A 407 -40.34 2.40 -13.26
N GLY A 408 -40.24 2.72 -14.55
CA GLY A 408 -40.78 3.96 -15.11
C GLY A 408 -41.30 3.79 -16.52
N GLN A 409 -42.21 4.67 -16.90
CA GLN A 409 -42.70 4.82 -18.27
C GLN A 409 -43.16 6.26 -18.54
N MET A 410 -43.17 6.64 -19.81
CA MET A 410 -43.79 7.87 -20.31
C MET A 410 -45.27 7.65 -20.60
N SER A 411 -46.11 8.67 -20.40
CA SER A 411 -47.56 8.56 -20.64
C SER A 411 -47.95 8.57 -22.12
N GLY A 412 -47.00 8.84 -23.03
CA GLY A 412 -47.21 8.85 -24.47
C GLY A 412 -45.89 8.84 -25.24
N SER A 413 -45.94 8.60 -26.56
CA SER A 413 -44.76 8.63 -27.42
C SER A 413 -44.12 10.02 -27.39
N THR A 414 -42.84 10.11 -27.05
CA THR A 414 -42.18 11.37 -26.73
C THR A 414 -40.65 11.27 -26.90
N THR A 415 -39.98 12.42 -26.91
CA THR A 415 -38.53 12.53 -26.71
C THR A 415 -38.17 12.81 -25.24
N ASP A 416 -39.18 13.07 -24.40
CA ASP A 416 -38.99 13.20 -22.95
C ASP A 416 -38.56 11.86 -22.33
N ALA A 417 -37.93 11.90 -21.16
CA ALA A 417 -37.50 10.72 -20.43
C ALA A 417 -37.81 10.79 -18.95
N VAL A 418 -38.17 9.64 -18.36
CA VAL A 418 -38.17 9.45 -16.90
C VAL A 418 -36.87 8.78 -16.48
N ASN A 419 -36.22 9.36 -15.47
CA ASN A 419 -34.92 8.96 -14.97
C ASN A 419 -35.06 8.58 -13.51
N LEU A 420 -34.58 7.40 -13.11
CA LEU A 420 -34.40 7.09 -11.70
C LEU A 420 -33.04 7.67 -11.26
N ARG A 421 -33.06 8.78 -10.51
CA ARG A 421 -31.84 9.47 -10.11
C ARG A 421 -31.03 8.66 -9.12
N ASN A 422 -31.69 8.22 -8.05
CA ASN A 422 -31.12 7.34 -7.04
C ASN A 422 -32.23 6.63 -6.27
N PHE A 423 -31.83 5.56 -5.60
CA PHE A 423 -32.62 4.89 -4.60
C PHE A 423 -31.73 4.24 -3.56
N THR A 424 -32.30 4.07 -2.37
CA THR A 424 -31.65 3.40 -1.24
C THR A 424 -32.65 2.44 -0.61
N VAL A 425 -32.20 1.22 -0.32
CA VAL A 425 -32.95 0.23 0.44
C VAL A 425 -32.21 -0.03 1.74
N ILE A 426 -32.87 0.22 2.87
CA ILE A 426 -32.33 0.06 4.22
C ILE A 426 -33.15 -1.01 4.94
N ARG A 427 -32.46 -1.93 5.60
CA ARG A 427 -33.04 -2.89 6.54
C ARG A 427 -32.77 -2.41 7.96
N TYR A 428 -33.82 -2.35 8.77
CA TYR A 428 -33.75 -2.22 10.22
C TYR A 428 -34.06 -3.59 10.81
N PRO A 429 -33.04 -4.33 11.29
CA PRO A 429 -33.28 -5.67 11.85
C PRO A 429 -34.16 -5.59 13.10
N ALA A 430 -35.01 -6.60 13.28
CA ALA A 430 -35.80 -6.76 14.49
C ALA A 430 -34.89 -6.79 15.72
N GLN A 431 -35.26 -6.08 16.78
CA GLN A 431 -34.54 -6.09 18.04
C GLN A 431 -35.47 -6.41 19.19
N THR A 432 -34.98 -7.19 20.15
CA THR A 432 -35.63 -7.35 21.45
C THR A 432 -35.51 -6.06 22.24
N ASN A 433 -36.55 -5.71 23.01
CA ASN A 433 -36.50 -4.57 23.93
C ASN A 433 -35.28 -4.73 24.87
N PRO A 434 -34.36 -3.74 24.93
CA PRO A 434 -33.12 -3.84 25.70
C PRO A 434 -33.33 -4.05 27.21
#